data_AF-A0A7C0VE45-F1
#
_entry.id   AF-A0A7C0VE45-F1
#
_cell.length_a   1.000
_cell.length_b   1.000
_cell.length_c   1.000
_cell.angle_alpha   90.00
_cell.angle_beta   90.00
_cell.angle_gamma   90.00
#
_symmetry.space_group_name_H-M   'P 1'
#
loop_
_entity.id
_entity.type
_entity.pdbx_description
1 polymer ?
#
loop_
_entity_poly.entity_id
_entity_poly.type
_entity_poly.pdbx_seq_one_letter_code
_entity_poly.pdbx_strand_id
1 'polypeptide(L)'
;MNPVNLVYYSPTGTSKRVGEAVARGVGLPVVEIDLTPPRGRSRIHLEPGLAVVAAPVYSGRIAPTAVERLGSLSAPGNPAVLLAVYGNRAYEDALVELYDVAVQRGLKPIAAGAFIGEHSYSSEATPIAPGRPDELDLRRAEELGRQALEKLRRRDLSPPRVPGNRPYRQGGRRGGRSPETDSEACIRCGACVKACPVGCVT
;
A
#
# COMPACT_ATOMS: atom_id res chain seq x y z
N MET A 1 19.91 8.99 12.04
CA MET A 1 18.44 8.88 11.89
C MET A 1 18.13 7.42 11.65
N ASN A 2 17.07 6.91 12.25
CA ASN A 2 16.66 5.52 12.14
C ASN A 2 16.20 5.18 10.70
N PRO A 3 16.19 3.89 10.30
CA PRO A 3 15.73 3.50 8.97
C PRO A 3 14.24 3.79 8.74
N VAL A 4 13.84 3.77 7.47
CA VAL A 4 12.44 3.76 7.03
C VAL A 4 11.97 2.32 6.97
N ASN A 5 10.89 2.01 7.68
CA ASN A 5 10.15 0.76 7.52
C ASN A 5 9.18 0.91 6.35
N LEU A 6 9.52 0.36 5.18
CA LEU A 6 8.64 0.38 4.01
C LEU A 6 7.74 -0.86 4.05
N VAL A 7 6.49 -0.66 4.48
CA VAL A 7 5.48 -1.71 4.60
C VAL A 7 4.49 -1.61 3.44
N TYR A 8 4.27 -2.70 2.71
CA TYR A 8 3.31 -2.66 1.60
C TYR A 8 2.58 -3.98 1.37
N TYR A 9 1.34 -3.89 0.88
CA TYR A 9 0.68 -4.97 0.17
C TYR A 9 0.54 -4.52 -1.30
N SER A 10 1.11 -5.25 -2.25
CA SER A 10 1.26 -4.77 -3.63
C SER A 10 1.13 -5.88 -4.70
N PRO A 11 -0.05 -6.49 -4.87
CA PRO A 11 -0.27 -7.57 -5.85
C PRO A 11 0.15 -7.26 -7.29
N THR A 12 0.02 -6.00 -7.72
CA THR A 12 0.37 -5.54 -9.08
C THR A 12 1.63 -4.65 -9.10
N GLY A 13 2.38 -4.60 -8.00
CA GLY A 13 3.63 -3.83 -7.91
C GLY A 13 3.48 -2.30 -7.76
N THR A 14 2.31 -1.71 -8.05
CA THR A 14 2.16 -0.23 -8.04
C THR A 14 2.26 0.37 -6.64
N SER A 15 1.68 -0.26 -5.60
CA SER A 15 1.82 0.20 -4.22
C SER A 15 3.26 0.19 -3.73
N LYS A 16 4.03 -0.85 -4.09
CA LYS A 16 5.47 -0.94 -3.81
C LYS A 16 6.21 0.24 -4.45
N ARG A 17 6.01 0.47 -5.76
CA ARG A 17 6.67 1.56 -6.51
C ARG A 17 6.43 2.94 -5.91
N VAL A 18 5.20 3.23 -5.49
CA VAL A 18 4.86 4.50 -4.82
C VAL A 18 5.54 4.58 -3.44
N GLY A 19 5.50 3.51 -2.65
CA GLY A 19 6.16 3.46 -1.34
C GLY A 19 7.67 3.64 -1.41
N GLU A 20 8.33 3.02 -2.39
CA GLU A 20 9.75 3.20 -2.68
C GLU A 20 10.07 4.66 -3.06
N ALA A 21 9.21 5.31 -3.84
CA ALA A 21 9.38 6.72 -4.19
C ALA A 21 9.30 7.63 -2.96
N VAL A 22 8.33 7.41 -2.06
CA VAL A 22 8.28 8.14 -0.78
C VAL A 22 9.55 7.88 0.03
N ALA A 23 10.01 6.62 0.14
CA ALA A 23 11.21 6.27 0.88
C ALA A 23 12.47 6.92 0.28
N ARG A 24 12.60 7.01 -1.06
CA ARG A 24 13.67 7.77 -1.74
C ARG A 24 13.62 9.25 -1.39
N GLY A 25 12.42 9.84 -1.34
CA GLY A 25 12.22 11.23 -0.90
C GLY A 25 12.70 11.49 0.53
N VAL A 26 12.55 10.50 1.41
CA VAL A 26 13.08 10.55 2.79
C VAL A 26 14.60 10.40 2.82
N GLY A 27 15.19 9.61 1.92
CA GLY A 27 16.65 9.52 1.76
C GLY A 27 17.39 8.85 2.93
N LEU A 28 16.72 7.95 3.66
CA LEU A 28 17.30 7.14 4.75
C LEU A 28 17.33 5.66 4.35
N PRO A 29 18.15 4.82 5.00
CA PRO A 29 18.16 3.37 4.75
C PRO A 29 16.76 2.76 4.91
N VAL A 30 16.42 1.80 4.05
CA VAL A 30 15.09 1.20 3.99
C VAL A 30 15.13 -0.25 4.47
N VAL A 31 14.18 -0.60 5.34
CA VAL A 31 13.84 -1.99 5.69
C VAL A 31 12.50 -2.31 5.02
N GLU A 32 12.52 -3.19 4.02
CA GLU A 32 11.30 -3.61 3.32
C GLU A 32 10.54 -4.68 4.09
N ILE A 33 9.23 -4.48 4.21
CA ILE A 33 8.28 -5.41 4.80
C ILE A 33 7.16 -5.60 3.77
N ASP A 34 7.44 -6.47 2.81
CA ASP A 34 6.45 -6.92 1.85
C ASP A 34 5.42 -7.76 2.59
N LEU A 35 4.14 -7.39 2.53
CA LEU A 35 2.97 -8.11 3.04
C LEU A 35 2.24 -8.91 1.94
N THR A 36 2.72 -8.92 0.71
CA THR A 36 2.04 -9.49 -0.47
C THR A 36 2.06 -11.01 -0.52
N PRO A 37 3.15 -11.72 -0.18
CA PRO A 37 3.13 -13.18 -0.11
C PRO A 37 2.28 -13.70 1.05
N PRO A 38 1.67 -14.89 0.90
CA PRO A 38 1.05 -15.62 2.01
C PRO A 38 2.02 -15.76 3.19
N ARG A 39 1.52 -15.58 4.41
CA ARG A 39 2.33 -15.64 5.63
C ARG A 39 1.52 -16.14 6.81
N GLY A 40 2.24 -16.64 7.81
CA GLY A 40 1.67 -16.97 9.11
C GLY A 40 1.17 -15.75 9.88
N ARG A 41 0.53 -15.99 11.02
CA ARG A 41 -0.07 -14.95 11.88
C ARG A 41 0.92 -14.33 12.88
N SER A 42 2.23 -14.48 12.66
CA SER A 42 3.24 -13.92 13.55
C SER A 42 3.18 -12.40 13.55
N ARG A 43 3.38 -11.80 14.73
CA ARG A 43 3.51 -10.35 14.86
C ARG A 43 4.78 -9.87 14.16
N ILE A 44 4.69 -8.74 13.48
CA ILE A 44 5.81 -8.06 12.84
C ILE A 44 6.09 -6.80 13.66
N HIS A 45 7.24 -6.77 14.30
CA HIS A 45 7.71 -5.61 15.04
C HIS A 45 8.47 -4.70 14.07
N LEU A 46 8.06 -3.44 13.98
CA LEU A 46 8.79 -2.47 13.17
C LEU A 46 10.03 -2.00 13.93
N GLU A 47 11.11 -1.76 13.19
CA GLU A 47 12.27 -1.06 13.73
C GLU A 47 11.85 0.34 14.20
N PRO A 48 12.46 0.89 15.26
CA PRO A 48 12.24 2.30 15.62
C PRO A 48 12.54 3.17 14.40
N GLY A 49 11.68 4.15 14.06
CA GLY A 49 11.87 4.98 12.87
C GLY A 49 10.58 5.35 12.15
N LEU A 50 10.70 5.94 10.96
CA LEU A 50 9.55 6.30 10.13
C LEU A 50 8.98 5.03 9.47
N ALA A 51 7.66 4.88 9.49
CA ALA A 51 6.97 3.88 8.69
C ALA A 51 6.39 4.52 7.42
N VAL A 52 6.55 3.88 6.28
CA VAL A 52 5.83 4.20 5.04
C VAL A 52 4.92 3.01 4.76
N VAL A 53 3.59 3.23 4.79
CA VAL A 53 2.60 2.16 4.65
C VAL A 53 1.82 2.36 3.35
N ALA A 54 1.94 1.43 2.41
CA ALA A 54 1.26 1.49 1.11
C ALA A 54 0.29 0.32 0.90
N ALA A 55 -0.95 0.62 0.52
CA ALA A 55 -1.95 -0.39 0.24
C ALA A 55 -2.89 0.00 -0.92
N PRO A 56 -3.36 -0.99 -1.71
CA PRO A 56 -4.24 -0.74 -2.84
C PRO A 56 -5.68 -0.51 -2.37
N VAL A 57 -6.41 0.26 -3.16
CA VAL A 57 -7.81 0.60 -2.93
C VAL A 57 -8.72 -0.23 -3.83
N TYR A 58 -9.63 -0.99 -3.21
CA TYR A 58 -10.67 -1.75 -3.89
C TYR A 58 -12.06 -1.20 -3.52
N SER A 59 -12.78 -0.71 -4.53
CA SER A 59 -14.15 -0.17 -4.37
C SER A 59 -14.26 0.90 -3.27
N GLY A 60 -13.27 1.80 -3.19
CA GLY A 60 -13.26 2.90 -2.23
C GLY A 60 -12.89 2.54 -0.80
N ARG A 61 -12.31 1.35 -0.60
CA ARG A 61 -11.82 0.80 0.67
C ARG A 61 -10.42 0.25 0.48
N ILE A 62 -9.61 0.18 1.53
CA ILE A 62 -8.35 -0.56 1.48
C ILE A 62 -8.65 -2.02 1.20
N ALA A 63 -7.85 -2.65 0.34
CA ALA A 63 -8.03 -4.06 0.01
C ALA A 63 -8.14 -4.90 1.29
N PRO A 64 -9.19 -5.72 1.46
CA PRO A 64 -9.44 -6.42 2.72
C PRO A 64 -8.27 -7.28 3.20
N THR A 65 -7.56 -7.93 2.27
CA THR A 65 -6.34 -8.71 2.57
C THR A 65 -5.20 -7.82 3.07
N ALA A 66 -5.08 -6.58 2.58
CA ALA A 66 -4.12 -5.63 3.11
C ALA A 66 -4.48 -5.22 4.54
N VAL A 67 -5.77 -4.93 4.82
CA VAL A 67 -6.24 -4.60 6.18
C VAL A 67 -5.95 -5.75 7.16
N GLU A 68 -6.29 -6.98 6.77
CA GLU A 68 -6.02 -8.20 7.54
C GLU A 68 -4.52 -8.32 7.88
N ARG A 69 -3.64 -8.15 6.88
CA ARG A 69 -2.19 -8.34 7.05
C ARG A 69 -1.51 -7.19 7.77
N LEU A 70 -1.99 -5.96 7.61
CA LEU A 70 -1.59 -4.84 8.46
C LEU A 70 -1.93 -5.11 9.93
N GLY A 71 -2.93 -5.95 10.19
CA GLY A 71 -3.32 -6.41 11.51
C GLY A 71 -2.18 -7.07 12.32
N SER A 72 -1.18 -7.66 11.66
CA SER A 72 -0.04 -8.30 12.33
C SER A 72 1.08 -7.34 12.73
N LEU A 73 1.02 -6.06 12.32
CA LEU A 73 2.01 -5.06 12.70
C LEU A 73 1.89 -4.67 14.17
N SER A 74 3.04 -4.48 14.80
CA SER A 74 3.18 -3.84 16.10
C SER A 74 4.24 -2.75 15.98
N ALA A 75 3.80 -1.49 16.04
CA ALA A 75 4.67 -0.33 15.80
C ALA A 75 4.40 0.76 16.85
N PRO A 76 4.86 0.59 18.11
CA PRO A 76 4.49 1.46 19.20
C PRO A 76 5.12 2.86 19.04
N GLY A 77 4.35 3.80 18.51
CA GLY A 77 4.71 5.21 18.45
C GLY A 77 5.54 5.64 17.24
N ASN A 78 5.79 4.75 16.28
CA ASN A 78 6.48 5.12 15.04
C ASN A 78 5.68 6.19 14.26
N PRO A 79 6.29 7.31 13.85
CA PRO A 79 5.66 8.22 12.90
C PRO A 79 5.42 7.50 11.56
N ALA A 80 4.35 7.86 10.85
CA ALA A 80 3.97 7.16 9.61
C ALA A 80 3.58 8.09 8.46
N VAL A 81 3.93 7.69 7.24
CA VAL A 81 3.37 8.18 5.98
C VAL A 81 2.44 7.11 5.41
N LEU A 82 1.19 7.46 5.13
CA LEU A 82 0.17 6.52 4.65
C LEU A 82 -0.16 6.74 3.18
N LEU A 83 -0.21 5.66 2.39
CA LEU A 83 -0.35 5.72 0.94
C LEU A 83 -1.50 4.81 0.47
N ALA A 84 -2.57 5.42 -0.05
CA ALA A 84 -3.66 4.73 -0.68
C ALA A 84 -3.48 4.74 -2.21
N VAL A 85 -3.28 3.58 -2.83
CA VAL A 85 -3.01 3.48 -4.27
C VAL A 85 -4.24 2.94 -5.00
N TYR A 86 -4.81 3.72 -5.91
CA TYR A 86 -6.11 3.42 -6.52
C TYR A 86 -6.05 3.36 -8.04
N GLY A 87 -6.89 2.51 -8.62
CA GLY A 87 -6.98 2.24 -10.06
C GLY A 87 -7.64 3.36 -10.88
N ASN A 88 -7.46 4.63 -10.51
CA ASN A 88 -7.94 5.80 -11.25
C ASN A 88 -9.48 5.98 -11.38
N ARG A 89 -10.28 5.31 -10.53
CA ARG A 89 -11.72 5.65 -10.38
C ARG A 89 -11.92 6.67 -9.26
N ALA A 90 -11.80 6.22 -8.02
CA ALA A 90 -11.83 7.03 -6.82
C ALA A 90 -11.34 6.21 -5.63
N TYR A 91 -10.64 6.86 -4.70
CA TYR A 91 -10.17 6.25 -3.46
C TYR A 91 -11.18 6.34 -2.30
N GLU A 92 -12.14 7.27 -2.37
CA GLU A 92 -13.27 7.40 -1.43
C GLU A 92 -12.79 7.43 0.03
N ASP A 93 -13.22 6.48 0.86
CA ASP A 93 -12.90 6.41 2.28
C ASP A 93 -11.63 5.59 2.57
N ALA A 94 -10.91 5.13 1.55
CA ALA A 94 -9.77 4.24 1.74
C ALA A 94 -8.62 4.91 2.51
N LEU A 95 -8.34 6.20 2.30
CA LEU A 95 -7.24 6.86 3.00
C LEU A 95 -7.57 7.06 4.49
N VAL A 96 -8.83 7.37 4.82
CA VAL A 96 -9.28 7.50 6.22
C VAL A 96 -9.36 6.13 6.91
N GLU A 97 -9.73 5.07 6.19
CA GLU A 97 -9.65 3.70 6.69
C GLU A 97 -8.19 3.29 6.98
N LEU A 98 -7.25 3.57 6.06
CA LEU A 98 -5.84 3.26 6.28
C LEU A 98 -5.28 4.01 7.48
N TYR A 99 -5.71 5.26 7.69
CA TYR A 99 -5.37 6.05 8.88
C TYR A 99 -5.81 5.34 10.15
N ASP A 100 -7.07 4.91 10.22
CA ASP A 100 -7.60 4.27 11.43
C ASP A 100 -6.95 2.90 11.69
N VAL A 101 -6.72 2.11 10.63
CA VAL A 101 -5.96 0.85 10.72
C VAL A 101 -4.56 1.09 11.27
N ALA A 102 -3.85 2.10 10.75
CA ALA A 102 -2.49 2.43 11.19
C ALA A 102 -2.45 2.84 12.67
N VAL A 103 -3.36 3.72 13.11
CA VAL A 103 -3.46 4.16 14.51
C VAL A 103 -3.72 2.97 15.44
N GLN A 104 -4.59 2.04 15.06
CA GLN A 104 -4.83 0.83 15.85
C GLN A 104 -3.60 -0.08 15.99
N ARG A 105 -2.61 0.02 15.10
CA ARG A 105 -1.33 -0.71 15.19
C ARG A 105 -0.26 0.04 16.01
N GLY A 106 -0.60 1.20 16.55
CA GLY A 106 0.29 2.05 17.35
C GLY A 106 1.05 3.10 16.54
N LEU A 107 0.83 3.19 15.22
CA LEU A 107 1.47 4.19 14.37
C LEU A 107 0.92 5.59 14.66
N LYS A 108 1.75 6.60 14.40
CA LYS A 108 1.40 8.03 14.48
C LYS A 108 1.48 8.65 13.08
N PRO A 109 0.41 8.63 12.28
CA PRO A 109 0.45 9.22 10.94
C PRO A 109 0.77 10.72 11.02
N ILE A 110 1.76 11.17 10.25
CA ILE A 110 2.20 12.57 10.15
C ILE A 110 2.00 13.15 8.75
N ALA A 111 1.87 12.27 7.75
CA ALA A 111 1.60 12.60 6.36
C ALA A 111 0.79 11.47 5.71
N ALA A 112 0.07 11.80 4.65
CA ALA A 112 -0.72 10.83 3.90
C ALA A 112 -0.88 11.29 2.44
N GLY A 113 -1.04 10.35 1.52
CA GLY A 113 -1.26 10.63 0.12
C GLY A 113 -2.06 9.54 -0.59
N ALA A 114 -2.76 9.93 -1.66
CA ALA A 114 -3.41 9.01 -2.57
C ALA A 114 -2.73 9.08 -3.93
N PHE A 115 -2.39 7.94 -4.52
CA PHE A 115 -1.64 7.86 -5.77
C PHE A 115 -2.36 6.97 -6.78
N ILE A 116 -2.25 7.34 -8.05
CA ILE A 116 -2.81 6.54 -9.14
C ILE A 116 -1.86 5.37 -9.40
N GLY A 117 -2.43 4.17 -9.42
CA GLY A 117 -1.81 3.00 -10.01
C GLY A 117 -2.66 2.51 -11.17
N GLU A 118 -2.03 1.80 -12.10
CA GLU A 118 -2.74 1.09 -13.14
C GLU A 118 -3.79 0.14 -12.52
N HIS A 119 -5.01 0.18 -13.05
CA HIS A 119 -6.08 -0.65 -12.53
C HIS A 119 -5.78 -2.13 -12.82
N SER A 120 -6.10 -3.02 -11.89
CA SER A 120 -5.95 -4.48 -12.07
C SER A 120 -6.81 -5.10 -13.20
N TYR A 121 -7.68 -4.30 -13.83
CA TYR A 121 -8.53 -4.69 -14.97
C TYR A 121 -8.19 -3.92 -16.24
N SER A 122 -7.13 -3.09 -16.20
CA SER A 122 -6.62 -2.40 -17.37
C SER A 122 -6.22 -3.43 -18.44
N SER A 123 -6.69 -3.22 -19.65
CA SER A 123 -6.38 -4.03 -20.83
C SER A 123 -6.30 -3.12 -22.05
N GLU A 124 -5.83 -3.64 -23.19
CA GLU A 124 -5.83 -2.88 -24.44
C GLU A 124 -7.24 -2.42 -24.85
N ALA A 125 -8.25 -3.27 -24.63
CA ALA A 125 -9.64 -2.95 -24.96
C ALA A 125 -10.32 -2.01 -23.94
N THR A 126 -9.80 -1.93 -22.71
CA THR A 126 -10.34 -1.05 -21.67
C THR A 126 -9.18 -0.52 -20.82
N PRO A 127 -8.41 0.45 -21.37
CA PRO A 127 -7.25 0.97 -20.68
C PRO A 127 -7.67 1.85 -19.50
N ILE A 128 -7.17 1.55 -18.31
CA ILE A 128 -7.47 2.34 -17.11
C ILE A 128 -6.17 2.67 -16.40
N ALA A 129 -5.71 3.90 -16.61
CA ALA A 129 -4.42 4.40 -16.12
C ALA A 129 -3.22 3.51 -16.52
N PRO A 130 -3.10 3.11 -17.80
CA PRO A 130 -1.97 2.29 -18.25
C PRO A 130 -0.63 2.98 -17.97
N GLY A 131 0.35 2.22 -17.49
CA GLY A 131 1.70 2.70 -17.18
C GLY A 131 1.83 3.50 -15.89
N ARG A 132 0.72 3.71 -15.14
CA ARG A 132 0.74 4.47 -13.88
C ARG A 132 1.09 3.56 -12.68
N PRO A 133 1.87 4.02 -11.68
CA PRO A 133 2.39 5.37 -11.52
C PRO A 133 3.46 5.71 -12.57
N ASP A 134 3.35 6.89 -13.15
CA ASP A 134 4.34 7.43 -14.09
C ASP A 134 5.39 8.28 -13.34
N GLU A 135 6.31 8.91 -14.07
CA GLU A 135 7.33 9.74 -13.45
C GLU A 135 6.76 10.92 -12.66
N LEU A 136 5.64 11.51 -13.08
CA LEU A 136 5.04 12.62 -12.37
C LEU A 136 4.46 12.15 -11.03
N ASP A 137 3.81 10.99 -11.00
CA ASP A 137 3.36 10.38 -9.74
C ASP A 137 4.51 10.11 -8.80
N LEU A 138 5.58 9.51 -9.31
CA LEU A 138 6.74 9.14 -8.50
C LEU A 138 7.45 10.39 -7.98
N ARG A 139 7.55 11.48 -8.76
CA ARG A 139 8.05 12.77 -8.28
C ARG A 139 7.20 13.35 -7.16
N ARG A 140 5.86 13.23 -7.24
CA ARG A 140 4.95 13.66 -6.17
C ARG A 140 5.08 12.79 -4.91
N ALA A 141 5.32 11.50 -5.07
CA ALA A 141 5.59 10.59 -3.96
C ALA A 141 6.92 10.92 -3.27
N GLU A 142 7.98 11.15 -4.04
CA GLU A 142 9.27 11.62 -3.50
C GLU A 142 9.13 12.95 -2.75
N GLU A 143 8.34 13.88 -3.28
CA GLU A 143 8.08 15.16 -2.62
C GLU A 143 7.34 14.99 -1.29
N LEU A 144 6.35 14.10 -1.22
CA LEU A 144 5.69 13.74 0.04
C LEU A 144 6.69 13.17 1.06
N GLY A 145 7.66 12.37 0.60
CA GLY A 145 8.75 11.86 1.44
C GLY A 145 9.64 12.96 2.02
N ARG A 146 10.03 13.94 1.19
CA ARG A 146 10.82 15.11 1.64
C ARG A 146 10.05 15.91 2.69
N GLN A 147 8.78 16.20 2.46
CA GLN A 147 7.92 16.93 3.40
C GLN A 147 7.75 16.19 4.73
N ALA A 148 7.61 14.87 4.69
CA ALA A 148 7.55 14.05 5.90
C ALA A 148 8.86 14.12 6.71
N LEU A 149 10.02 14.07 6.03
CA LEU A 149 11.32 14.23 6.68
C LEU A 149 11.49 15.63 7.30
N GLU A 150 11.05 16.67 6.63
CA GLU A 150 11.08 18.04 7.16
C GLU A 150 10.22 18.17 8.42
N LYS A 151 9.00 17.61 8.42
CA LYS A 151 8.15 17.54 9.63
C LYS A 151 8.89 16.85 10.78
N LEU A 152 9.52 15.70 10.52
CA LEU A 152 10.31 14.98 11.53
C LEU A 152 11.47 15.80 12.07
N ARG A 153 12.24 16.48 11.21
CA ARG A 153 13.36 17.35 11.62
C ARG A 153 12.90 18.49 12.53
N ARG A 154 11.70 19.03 12.26
CA ARG A 154 11.05 20.07 13.07
C ARG A 154 10.34 19.52 14.32
N ARG A 155 10.37 18.19 14.53
CA ARG A 155 9.62 17.49 15.59
C ARG A 155 8.10 17.73 15.52
N ASP A 156 7.60 18.05 14.33
CA ASP A 156 6.18 18.21 14.07
C ASP A 156 5.55 16.83 13.79
N LEU A 157 4.89 16.30 14.82
CA LEU A 157 4.16 15.03 14.76
C LEU A 157 2.64 15.26 14.63
N SER A 158 2.22 16.46 14.20
CA SER A 158 0.80 16.75 13.98
C SER A 158 0.21 15.79 12.94
N PRO A 159 -0.98 15.23 13.20
CA PRO A 159 -1.62 14.33 12.25
C PRO A 159 -2.06 15.08 10.98
N PRO A 160 -2.01 14.45 9.81
CA PRO A 160 -2.51 15.04 8.58
C PRO A 160 -4.04 15.06 8.58
N ARG A 161 -4.64 16.04 7.89
CA ARG A 161 -6.05 15.97 7.52
C ARG A 161 -6.21 14.97 6.38
N VAL A 162 -6.97 13.90 6.61
CA VAL A 162 -7.26 12.88 5.59
C VAL A 162 -8.72 12.99 5.11
N PRO A 163 -8.99 12.99 3.79
CA PRO A 163 -10.34 12.94 3.23
C PRO A 163 -10.99 11.56 3.45
N GLY A 164 -12.32 11.54 3.47
CA GLY A 164 -13.15 10.33 3.62
C GLY A 164 -14.13 10.45 4.78
N ASN A 165 -15.08 9.52 4.83
CA ASN A 165 -16.18 9.49 5.78
C ASN A 165 -15.97 8.44 6.87
N ARG A 166 -16.58 8.65 8.03
CA ARG A 166 -16.77 7.65 9.08
C ARG A 166 -18.26 7.65 9.45
N PRO A 167 -18.98 6.51 9.41
CA PRO A 167 -18.52 5.18 8.99
C PRO A 167 -18.12 5.13 7.50
N TYR A 168 -17.20 4.23 7.16
CA TYR A 168 -16.75 4.06 5.78
C TYR A 168 -17.88 3.46 4.93
N ARG A 169 -17.90 3.81 3.64
CA ARG A 169 -18.77 3.19 2.64
C ARG A 169 -18.66 1.66 2.64
N GLN A 170 -19.72 1.01 2.22
CA GLN A 170 -19.67 -0.42 1.98
C GLN A 170 -18.67 -0.71 0.86
N GLY A 171 -17.76 -1.66 1.11
CA GLY A 171 -16.85 -2.16 0.10
C GLY A 171 -17.62 -2.89 -1.01
N GLY A 172 -17.01 -2.98 -2.19
CA GLY A 172 -17.55 -3.77 -3.29
C GLY A 172 -17.51 -5.26 -2.97
N ARG A 173 -18.43 -6.03 -3.58
CA ARG A 173 -18.40 -7.50 -3.53
C ARG A 173 -17.14 -7.97 -4.24
N ARG A 174 -16.51 -9.06 -3.75
CA ARG A 174 -15.40 -9.70 -4.49
C ARG A 174 -15.91 -10.05 -5.88
N GLY A 175 -15.26 -9.51 -6.92
CA GLY A 175 -15.56 -9.86 -8.30
C GLY A 175 -15.23 -11.33 -8.55
N GLY A 176 -16.05 -12.01 -9.36
CA GLY A 176 -15.86 -13.42 -9.72
C GLY A 176 -14.85 -13.67 -10.83
N ARG A 177 -13.85 -12.80 -11.02
CA ARG A 177 -12.80 -13.01 -12.03
C ARG A 177 -11.61 -13.72 -11.39
N SER A 178 -11.33 -14.91 -11.88
CA SER A 178 -10.13 -15.69 -11.58
C SER A 178 -9.39 -15.96 -12.88
N PRO A 179 -8.05 -16.02 -12.87
CA PRO A 179 -7.32 -16.50 -14.04
C PRO A 179 -7.70 -17.95 -14.33
N GLU A 180 -7.84 -18.29 -15.61
CA GLU A 180 -8.02 -19.66 -16.08
C GLU A 180 -6.70 -20.18 -16.65
N THR A 181 -6.35 -21.42 -16.33
CA THR A 181 -5.11 -22.05 -16.81
C THR A 181 -5.36 -22.65 -18.19
N ASP A 182 -4.57 -22.22 -19.18
CA ASP A 182 -4.44 -22.96 -20.45
C ASP A 182 -3.57 -24.21 -20.20
N SER A 183 -4.19 -25.40 -20.29
CA SER A 183 -3.52 -26.67 -20.01
C SER A 183 -2.45 -27.02 -21.04
N GLU A 184 -2.60 -26.58 -22.29
CA GLU A 184 -1.66 -26.89 -23.37
C GLU A 184 -0.41 -25.99 -23.28
N ALA A 185 -0.58 -24.75 -22.84
CA ALA A 185 0.54 -23.81 -22.64
C ALA A 185 1.26 -23.98 -21.28
N CYS A 186 0.65 -24.67 -20.32
CA CYS A 186 1.19 -24.75 -18.96
C CYS A 186 2.38 -25.72 -18.85
N ILE A 187 3.58 -25.16 -18.66
CA ILE A 187 4.82 -25.93 -18.44
C ILE A 187 5.05 -26.36 -16.98
N ARG A 188 4.06 -26.20 -16.10
CA ARG A 188 4.11 -26.56 -14.67
C ARG A 188 5.30 -25.94 -13.90
N CYS A 189 5.70 -24.72 -14.25
CA CYS A 189 6.84 -24.04 -13.59
C CYS A 189 6.55 -23.54 -12.17
N GLY A 190 5.29 -23.50 -11.74
CA GLY A 190 4.87 -23.02 -10.42
C GLY A 190 4.99 -21.51 -10.20
N ALA A 191 5.22 -20.72 -11.25
CA ALA A 191 5.32 -19.26 -11.15
C ALA A 191 4.03 -18.63 -10.61
N CYS A 192 2.86 -19.12 -11.05
CA CYS A 192 1.55 -18.70 -10.57
C CYS A 192 1.35 -18.96 -9.06
N VAL A 193 1.80 -20.12 -8.56
CA VAL A 193 1.76 -20.49 -7.13
C VAL A 193 2.62 -19.52 -6.32
N LYS A 194 3.86 -19.28 -6.76
CA LYS A 194 4.80 -18.37 -6.09
C LYS A 194 4.32 -16.91 -6.08
N ALA A 195 3.69 -16.47 -7.17
CA ALA A 195 3.21 -15.11 -7.33
C ALA A 195 1.87 -14.86 -6.63
N CYS A 196 1.11 -15.91 -6.28
CA CYS A 196 -0.24 -15.77 -5.77
C CYS A 196 -0.26 -15.07 -4.39
N PRO A 197 -0.80 -13.84 -4.29
CA PRO A 197 -0.76 -13.09 -3.03
C PRO A 197 -1.54 -13.79 -1.91
N VAL A 198 -2.56 -14.56 -2.26
CA VAL A 198 -3.49 -15.21 -1.31
C VAL A 198 -3.36 -16.73 -1.26
N GLY A 199 -2.43 -17.32 -2.01
CA GLY A 199 -2.22 -18.78 -2.02
C GLY A 199 -3.41 -19.58 -2.55
N CYS A 200 -4.17 -19.04 -3.52
CA CYS A 200 -5.33 -19.72 -4.11
C CYS A 200 -5.01 -20.57 -5.35
N VAL A 201 -3.74 -20.64 -5.76
CA VAL A 201 -3.26 -21.49 -6.85
C VAL A 201 -2.35 -22.56 -6.25
N THR A 202 -2.54 -23.81 -6.64
CA THR A 202 -1.80 -25.00 -6.18
C THR A 202 -1.11 -25.71 -7.33
#